data_AF-A0A7S2UJ32-F1
#
_entry.id   AF-A0A7S2UJ32-F1
#
_cell.length_a   1.000
_cell.length_b   1.000
_cell.length_c   1.000
_cell.angle_alpha   90.00
_cell.angle_beta   90.00
_cell.angle_gamma   90.00
#
_symmetry.space_group_name_H-M   'P 1'
#
loop_
_entity.id
_entity.type
_entity.pdbx_description
1 polymer ?
#
loop_
_entity_poly.entity_id
_entity_poly.type
_entity_poly.pdbx_seq_one_letter_code
_entity_poly.pdbx_strand_id
1 'polypeptide(L)'
;GFWLSPRGTQLVFEAVDESHIPPYRIQHQGETKGLSTTLTTETDMRKASTVTYEEHRYPFAGTDNPKVRLGVTRTDDADDDADASMDAVVWFDLEQVFGEDFYLAKVEWLKPTDDTKDSTQIVVQLLDRRQKNLALLLADCTTGKLTTLHMETA
;
A
#
# COMPACT_ATOMS: atom_id res chain seq x y z
N GLY A 1 -0.61 1.57 2.13
CA GLY A 1 -1.20 2.66 2.93
C GLY A 1 -1.95 2.11 4.14
N PHE A 2 -2.21 2.94 5.16
CA PHE A 2 -3.16 2.61 6.24
C PHE A 2 -3.86 3.87 6.78
N TRP A 3 -5.07 3.71 7.30
CA TRP A 3 -5.97 4.77 7.74
C TRP A 3 -6.74 4.33 8.98
N LEU A 4 -6.39 4.92 10.14
CA LEU A 4 -7.16 4.74 11.38
C LEU A 4 -8.51 5.45 11.28
N SER A 5 -9.55 4.81 11.81
CA SER A 5 -10.85 5.46 11.96
C SER A 5 -10.76 6.68 12.88
N PRO A 6 -11.70 7.64 12.80
CA PRO A 6 -11.66 8.87 13.59
C PRO A 6 -11.49 8.66 15.11
N ARG A 7 -12.05 7.58 15.67
CA ARG A 7 -11.87 7.21 17.09
C ARG A 7 -10.89 6.05 17.30
N GLY A 8 -10.19 5.61 16.26
CA GLY A 8 -9.14 4.60 16.31
C GLY A 8 -9.62 3.18 16.62
N THR A 9 -10.92 2.89 16.48
CA THR A 9 -11.50 1.55 16.71
C THR A 9 -11.29 0.58 15.54
N GLN A 10 -10.95 1.11 14.37
CA GLN A 10 -10.73 0.33 13.16
C GLN A 10 -9.49 0.83 12.41
N LEU A 11 -8.83 -0.11 11.73
CA LEU A 11 -7.70 0.14 10.84
C LEU A 11 -8.06 -0.36 9.45
N VAL A 12 -8.19 0.59 8.50
CA VAL A 12 -8.21 0.25 7.07
C VAL A 12 -6.77 0.22 6.59
N PHE A 13 -6.41 -0.78 5.81
CA PHE A 13 -5.05 -0.92 5.28
C PHE A 13 -5.05 -1.50 3.87
N GLU A 14 -4.01 -1.13 3.15
CA GLU A 14 -3.72 -1.63 1.83
C GLU A 14 -2.67 -2.74 1.94
N ALA A 15 -2.98 -3.90 1.36
CA ALA A 15 -2.04 -4.98 1.15
C ALA A 15 -1.55 -4.95 -0.30
N VAL A 16 -0.23 -4.95 -0.49
CA VAL A 16 0.42 -4.81 -1.79
C VAL A 16 1.30 -6.03 -2.06
N ASP A 17 1.08 -6.69 -3.19
CA ASP A 17 1.94 -7.78 -3.70
C ASP A 17 2.79 -7.27 -4.89
N GLU A 18 4.10 -7.28 -4.69
CA GLU A 18 5.11 -6.90 -5.68
C GLU A 18 6.00 -8.08 -6.10
N SER A 19 5.66 -9.30 -5.68
CA SER A 19 6.53 -10.48 -5.86
C SER A 19 6.82 -10.80 -7.33
N HIS A 20 5.88 -10.47 -8.23
CA HIS A 20 5.99 -10.64 -9.68
C HIS A 20 6.81 -9.56 -10.39
N ILE A 21 7.03 -8.40 -9.75
CA ILE A 21 7.77 -7.28 -10.35
C ILE A 21 9.27 -7.53 -10.22
N PRO A 22 10.09 -7.57 -11.28
CA PRO A 22 11.53 -7.85 -11.13
C PRO A 22 12.26 -6.83 -10.23
N PRO A 23 13.26 -7.25 -9.44
CA PRO A 23 14.07 -6.31 -8.66
C PRO A 23 14.98 -5.51 -9.60
N TYR A 24 14.98 -4.19 -9.42
CA TYR A 24 15.86 -3.25 -10.08
C TYR A 24 16.95 -2.78 -9.13
N ARG A 25 18.21 -2.83 -9.57
CA ARG A 25 19.37 -2.46 -8.75
C ARG A 25 19.80 -1.04 -9.00
N ILE A 26 19.85 -0.24 -7.95
CA ILE A 26 20.38 1.12 -7.97
C ILE A 26 21.76 1.09 -7.31
N GLN A 27 22.81 1.42 -8.07
CA GLN A 27 24.18 1.43 -7.56
C GLN A 27 24.46 2.68 -6.74
N HIS A 28 25.11 2.51 -5.59
CA HIS A 28 25.57 3.62 -4.76
C HIS A 28 26.96 4.06 -5.18
N GLN A 29 27.04 4.87 -6.24
CA GLN A 29 28.31 5.37 -6.78
C GLN A 29 29.02 6.36 -5.84
N GLY A 30 28.32 6.89 -4.82
CA GLY A 30 28.87 7.82 -3.82
C GLY A 30 29.44 7.16 -2.56
N GLU A 31 29.15 5.87 -2.33
CA GLU A 31 29.60 5.14 -1.14
C GLU A 31 31.07 4.69 -1.26
N THR A 32 31.63 4.74 -2.47
CA THR A 32 33.05 4.54 -2.78
C THR A 32 33.95 5.72 -2.34
N LYS A 33 33.46 6.62 -1.49
CA LYS A 33 34.29 7.65 -0.82
C LYS A 33 35.26 7.09 0.22
N GLY A 34 35.58 5.80 0.15
CA GLY A 34 36.71 5.18 0.83
C GLY A 34 38.01 5.28 0.02
N LEU A 35 38.35 6.47 -0.47
CA LEU A 35 39.73 6.94 -0.44
C LEU A 35 39.82 8.01 0.65
N SER A 36 39.32 7.69 1.84
CA SER A 36 39.72 8.44 3.03
C SER A 36 41.24 8.33 3.16
N THR A 37 41.93 9.44 3.35
CA THR A 37 43.39 9.50 3.57
C THR A 37 43.86 8.76 4.83
N THR A 38 42.92 8.16 5.56
CA THR A 38 43.12 7.37 6.78
C THR A 38 42.94 5.86 6.59
N LEU A 39 42.62 5.36 5.39
CA LEU A 39 42.58 3.93 5.12
C LEU A 39 44.00 3.41 4.94
N THR A 40 44.50 2.68 5.95
CA THR A 40 45.90 2.23 6.00
C THR A 40 46.05 0.73 5.72
N THR A 41 44.96 -0.03 5.70
CA THR A 41 44.99 -1.49 5.53
C THR A 41 44.37 -1.93 4.21
N GLU A 42 44.90 -3.02 3.66
CA GLU A 42 44.43 -3.64 2.41
C GLU A 42 42.97 -4.12 2.52
N THR A 43 42.56 -4.56 3.71
CA THR A 43 41.18 -4.96 4.03
C THR A 43 40.22 -3.78 3.93
N ASP A 44 40.62 -2.61 4.43
CA ASP A 44 39.80 -1.40 4.39
C ASP A 44 39.67 -0.85 2.96
N MET A 45 40.74 -0.93 2.17
CA MET A 45 40.72 -0.59 0.74
C MET A 45 39.85 -1.54 -0.09
N ARG A 46 39.85 -2.84 0.24
CA ARG A 46 38.99 -3.84 -0.42
C ARG A 46 37.51 -3.64 -0.07
N LYS A 47 37.19 -3.29 1.17
CA LYS A 47 35.82 -2.98 1.60
C LYS A 47 35.30 -1.70 0.96
N ALA A 48 36.13 -0.66 0.89
CA ALA A 48 35.83 0.62 0.24
C ALA A 48 35.64 0.54 -1.29
N SER A 49 36.23 -0.46 -1.94
CA SER A 49 36.10 -0.70 -3.39
C SER A 49 34.90 -1.58 -3.76
N THR A 50 34.16 -2.09 -2.77
CA THR A 50 32.92 -2.83 -3.02
C THR A 50 31.81 -1.85 -3.39
N VAL A 51 31.32 -1.93 -4.63
CA VAL A 51 30.13 -1.16 -5.05
C VAL A 51 28.92 -1.74 -4.33
N THR A 52 28.30 -0.94 -3.47
CA THR A 52 27.03 -1.23 -2.82
C THR A 52 25.87 -0.89 -3.76
N TYR A 53 24.74 -1.57 -3.59
CA TYR A 53 23.53 -1.31 -4.35
C TYR A 53 22.30 -1.57 -3.48
N GLU A 54 21.21 -0.90 -3.82
CA GLU A 54 19.87 -1.18 -3.30
C GLU A 54 19.03 -1.91 -4.35
N GLU A 55 18.19 -2.85 -3.90
CA GLU A 55 17.20 -3.52 -4.74
C GLU A 55 15.81 -2.96 -4.49
N HIS A 56 15.13 -2.54 -5.56
CA HIS A 56 13.79 -1.96 -5.53
C HIS A 56 12.89 -2.69 -6.52
N ARG A 57 11.64 -2.97 -6.15
CA ARG A 57 10.63 -3.48 -7.10
C ARG A 57 10.09 -2.30 -7.88
N TYR A 58 10.58 -2.11 -9.11
CA TYR A 58 10.28 -0.91 -9.90
C TYR A 58 9.48 -1.30 -11.17
N PRO A 59 8.17 -1.00 -11.22
CA PRO A 59 7.34 -1.28 -12.39
C PRO A 59 7.61 -0.23 -13.49
N PHE A 60 8.39 -0.62 -14.50
CA PHE A 60 8.62 0.23 -15.66
C PHE A 60 7.35 0.40 -16.50
N ALA A 61 7.30 1.47 -17.31
CA ALA A 61 6.17 1.71 -18.19
C ALA A 61 5.88 0.49 -19.09
N GLY A 62 4.63 0.02 -19.06
CA GLY A 62 4.17 -1.13 -19.84
C GLY A 62 4.32 -2.48 -19.12
N THR A 63 5.01 -2.56 -17.98
CA THR A 63 5.08 -3.80 -17.17
C THR A 63 3.94 -3.86 -16.15
N ASP A 64 3.79 -5.02 -15.50
CA ASP A 64 2.77 -5.22 -14.47
C ASP A 64 3.00 -4.28 -13.27
N ASN A 65 1.91 -3.72 -12.75
CA ASN A 65 1.90 -2.94 -11.52
C ASN A 65 1.84 -3.86 -10.28
N PRO A 66 2.10 -3.33 -9.07
CA PRO A 66 1.77 -4.02 -7.83
C PRO A 66 0.28 -4.39 -7.79
N LYS A 67 -0.03 -5.57 -7.26
CA LYS A 67 -1.42 -5.99 -7.03
C LYS A 67 -1.87 -5.48 -5.68
N VAL A 68 -3.01 -4.79 -5.63
CA VAL A 68 -3.47 -4.07 -4.44
C VAL A 68 -4.79 -4.63 -3.95
N ARG A 69 -4.88 -4.86 -2.64
CA ARG A 69 -6.11 -5.20 -1.93
C ARG A 69 -6.33 -4.22 -0.78
N LEU A 70 -7.59 -3.93 -0.48
CA LEU A 70 -7.97 -3.08 0.65
C LEU A 70 -8.75 -3.91 1.67
N GLY A 71 -8.32 -3.86 2.92
CA GLY A 71 -8.95 -4.55 4.04
C GLY A 71 -9.22 -3.61 5.20
N VAL A 72 -10.13 -4.00 6.08
CA VAL A 72 -10.37 -3.35 7.37
C VAL A 72 -10.40 -4.39 8.48
N THR A 73 -9.80 -4.06 9.61
CA THR A 73 -9.85 -4.84 10.84
C THR A 73 -10.14 -3.91 12.03
N ARG A 74 -10.60 -4.47 13.14
CA ARG A 74 -10.74 -3.72 14.37
C ARG A 74 -9.40 -3.64 15.10
N THR A 75 -9.20 -2.56 15.84
CA THR A 75 -7.95 -2.37 16.62
C THR A 75 -8.00 -3.06 17.97
N ASP A 76 -9.18 -3.40 18.47
CA ASP A 76 -9.40 -4.10 19.74
C ASP A 76 -9.44 -5.63 19.62
N ASP A 77 -9.54 -6.17 18.41
CA ASP A 77 -9.52 -7.62 18.15
C ASP A 77 -8.08 -8.22 18.18
N ALA A 78 -7.09 -7.45 18.65
CA ALA A 78 -5.74 -7.94 18.88
C ALA A 78 -5.68 -8.74 20.21
N ASP A 79 -6.34 -9.89 20.26
CA ASP A 79 -6.01 -10.91 21.27
C ASP A 79 -4.60 -11.47 20.97
N ASP A 80 -3.91 -11.97 22.00
CA ASP A 80 -2.50 -12.45 22.00
C ASP A 80 -2.17 -13.56 20.98
N ASP A 81 -3.14 -14.00 20.17
CA ASP A 81 -3.01 -15.03 19.14
C ASP A 81 -2.99 -14.39 17.74
N ALA A 82 -1.79 -14.00 17.29
CA ALA A 82 -1.56 -13.26 16.05
C ALA A 82 -2.14 -13.94 14.79
N ASP A 83 -2.36 -15.26 14.82
CA ASP A 83 -2.89 -16.05 13.71
C ASP A 83 -4.40 -15.86 13.52
N ALA A 84 -5.14 -15.53 14.59
CA ALA A 84 -6.59 -15.26 14.52
C ALA A 84 -6.91 -13.88 13.90
N SER A 85 -5.93 -12.97 13.84
CA SER A 85 -6.13 -11.57 13.45
C SER A 85 -6.36 -11.35 11.94
N MET A 86 -5.95 -12.29 11.08
CA MET A 86 -6.15 -12.19 9.62
C MET A 86 -7.53 -12.68 9.17
N ASP A 87 -8.14 -13.62 9.90
CA ASP A 87 -9.49 -14.12 9.64
C ASP A 87 -10.58 -13.10 9.98
N ALA A 88 -10.26 -12.09 10.79
CA ALA A 88 -11.14 -10.99 11.14
C ALA A 88 -11.17 -9.85 10.09
N VAL A 89 -10.32 -9.90 9.06
CA VAL A 89 -10.23 -8.82 8.07
C VAL A 89 -11.40 -8.88 7.10
N VAL A 90 -12.16 -7.78 7.02
CA VAL A 90 -13.16 -7.57 5.98
C VAL A 90 -12.45 -7.01 4.74
N TRP A 91 -12.42 -7.80 3.67
CA TRP A 91 -11.81 -7.41 2.39
C TRP A 91 -12.82 -6.78 1.44
N PHE A 92 -12.42 -5.72 0.76
CA PHE A 92 -13.21 -5.09 -0.30
C PHE A 92 -12.83 -5.67 -1.67
N ASP A 93 -13.83 -6.13 -2.43
CA ASP A 93 -13.63 -6.59 -3.81
C ASP A 93 -13.50 -5.40 -4.77
N LEU A 94 -12.31 -4.81 -4.84
CA LEU A 94 -12.05 -3.66 -5.72
C LEU A 94 -11.92 -4.05 -7.20
N GLU A 95 -11.55 -5.30 -7.48
CA GLU A 95 -11.36 -5.81 -8.84
C GLU A 95 -12.66 -5.81 -9.64
N GLN A 96 -13.82 -5.87 -8.97
CA GLN A 96 -15.13 -5.76 -9.63
C GLN A 96 -15.32 -4.45 -10.43
N VAL A 97 -14.50 -3.42 -10.20
CA VAL A 97 -14.65 -2.09 -10.82
C VAL A 97 -13.86 -1.97 -12.13
N PHE A 98 -12.56 -2.31 -12.13
CA PHE A 98 -11.67 -2.15 -13.28
C PHE A 98 -10.85 -3.41 -13.64
N GLY A 99 -11.12 -4.55 -13.00
CA GLY A 99 -10.33 -5.78 -13.13
C GLY A 99 -9.11 -5.78 -12.21
N GLU A 100 -8.10 -6.59 -12.54
CA GLU A 100 -6.92 -6.81 -11.69
C GLU A 100 -5.92 -5.64 -11.66
N ASP A 101 -6.01 -4.70 -12.61
CA ASP A 101 -5.01 -3.63 -12.77
C ASP A 101 -5.65 -2.24 -12.68
N PHE A 102 -5.52 -1.66 -11.49
CA PHE A 102 -6.01 -0.34 -11.12
C PHE A 102 -5.09 0.25 -10.04
N TYR A 103 -5.28 1.53 -9.76
CA TYR A 103 -4.59 2.23 -8.69
C TYR A 103 -5.58 2.62 -7.60
N LEU A 104 -5.25 2.30 -6.34
CA LEU A 104 -5.91 2.85 -5.17
C LEU A 104 -5.41 4.29 -4.94
N ALA A 105 -6.14 5.27 -5.45
CA ALA A 105 -5.68 6.66 -5.49
C ALA A 105 -5.89 7.41 -4.16
N LYS A 106 -7.01 7.14 -3.48
CA LYS A 106 -7.35 7.78 -2.20
C LYS A 106 -8.27 6.91 -1.36
N VAL A 107 -8.10 6.97 -0.04
CA VAL A 107 -9.02 6.43 0.95
C VAL A 107 -9.27 7.49 2.03
N GLU A 108 -10.52 7.67 2.44
CA GLU A 108 -10.91 8.65 3.44
C GLU A 108 -12.09 8.16 4.28
N TRP A 109 -12.01 8.31 5.59
CA TRP A 109 -13.12 8.02 6.49
C TRP A 109 -14.20 9.09 6.38
N LEU A 110 -15.46 8.65 6.26
CA LEU A 110 -16.58 9.56 6.41
C LEU A 110 -16.80 9.90 7.88
N LYS A 111 -17.39 11.06 8.15
CA LYS A 111 -17.86 11.38 9.49
C LYS A 111 -19.01 10.43 9.87
N PRO A 112 -19.05 9.95 11.11
CA PRO A 112 -20.18 9.14 11.57
C PRO A 112 -21.46 9.97 11.53
N THR A 113 -22.60 9.30 11.31
CA THR A 113 -23.92 9.94 11.37
C THR A 113 -24.36 10.26 12.80
N ASP A 114 -23.73 9.60 13.78
CA ASP A 114 -23.95 9.75 15.21
C ASP A 114 -22.60 10.07 15.86
N ASP A 115 -22.41 11.29 16.37
CA ASP A 115 -21.15 11.76 16.95
C ASP A 115 -20.71 10.95 18.20
N THR A 116 -21.62 10.14 18.76
CA THR A 116 -21.29 9.23 19.87
C THR A 116 -20.60 7.94 19.40
N LYS A 117 -20.67 7.63 18.10
CA LYS A 117 -20.11 6.41 17.50
C LYS A 117 -18.88 6.73 16.64
N ASP A 118 -18.07 5.72 16.36
CA ASP A 118 -17.02 5.83 15.35
C ASP A 118 -17.60 5.63 13.94
N SER A 119 -16.84 5.99 12.92
CA SER A 119 -17.25 5.79 11.54
C SER A 119 -17.19 4.32 11.14
N THR A 120 -18.15 3.89 10.32
CA THR A 120 -18.19 2.55 9.72
C THR A 120 -18.10 2.61 8.19
N GLN A 121 -17.81 3.78 7.63
CA GLN A 121 -17.81 4.00 6.19
C GLN A 121 -16.59 4.78 5.75
N ILE A 122 -16.01 4.32 4.63
CA ILE A 122 -14.95 5.01 3.93
C ILE A 122 -15.37 5.33 2.51
N VAL A 123 -14.77 6.37 1.95
CA VAL A 123 -14.78 6.66 0.53
C VAL A 123 -13.45 6.24 -0.06
N VAL A 124 -13.52 5.53 -1.19
CA VAL A 124 -12.36 5.02 -1.93
C VAL A 124 -12.38 5.60 -3.34
N GLN A 125 -11.22 6.05 -3.81
CA GLN A 125 -11.01 6.46 -5.20
C GLN A 125 -10.12 5.45 -5.91
N LEU A 126 -10.61 4.90 -7.02
CA LEU A 126 -9.85 4.03 -7.90
C LEU A 126 -9.60 4.72 -9.25
N LEU A 127 -8.44 4.48 -9.84
CA LEU A 127 -8.11 4.85 -11.21
C LEU A 127 -7.81 3.60 -12.01
N ASP A 128 -8.32 3.49 -13.24
CA ASP A 128 -7.93 2.40 -14.14
C ASP A 128 -6.44 2.51 -14.53
N ARG A 129 -5.84 1.40 -15.00
CA ARG A 129 -4.43 1.37 -15.46
C ARG A 129 -4.07 2.50 -16.43
N ARG A 130 -5.03 2.89 -17.29
CA ARG A 130 -4.85 3.94 -18.30
C ARG A 130 -4.99 5.35 -17.74
N GLN A 131 -5.44 5.49 -16.50
CA GLN A 131 -5.73 6.75 -15.81
C GLN A 131 -6.66 7.66 -16.62
N LYS A 132 -7.70 7.04 -17.21
CA LYS A 132 -8.77 7.72 -17.97
C LYS A 132 -10.13 7.59 -17.31
N ASN A 133 -10.28 6.65 -16.38
CA ASN A 133 -11.51 6.42 -15.65
C ASN A 133 -11.22 6.47 -14.16
N LEU A 134 -11.99 7.29 -13.43
CA LEU A 134 -11.96 7.36 -11.97
C LEU A 134 -13.29 6.86 -11.41
N ALA A 135 -13.21 6.00 -10.39
CA ALA A 135 -14.37 5.54 -9.63
C ALA A 135 -14.30 6.07 -8.21
N LEU A 136 -15.38 6.71 -7.75
CA LEU A 136 -15.59 7.07 -6.35
C LEU A 136 -16.57 6.07 -5.74
N LEU A 137 -16.13 5.34 -4.71
CA LEU A 137 -16.88 4.25 -4.08
C LEU A 137 -17.12 4.57 -2.61
N LEU A 138 -18.30 4.22 -2.10
CA LEU A 138 -18.59 4.11 -0.67
C LEU A 138 -18.38 2.66 -0.26
N ALA A 139 -17.54 2.42 0.73
CA ALA A 139 -17.30 1.11 1.30
C ALA A 139 -17.85 1.04 2.73
N ASP A 140 -18.60 -0.01 3.02
CA ASP A 140 -19.10 -0.33 4.35
C ASP A 140 -18.10 -1.25 5.06
N CYS A 141 -17.46 -0.75 6.12
CA CYS A 141 -16.38 -1.45 6.82
C CYS A 141 -16.85 -2.65 7.64
N THR A 142 -18.16 -2.80 7.87
CA THR A 142 -18.71 -3.95 8.61
C THR A 142 -19.02 -5.11 7.68
N THR A 143 -19.44 -4.82 6.45
CA THR A 143 -19.93 -5.85 5.49
C THR A 143 -19.00 -6.07 4.30
N GLY A 144 -18.06 -5.17 4.04
CA GLY A 144 -17.22 -5.18 2.84
C GLY A 144 -17.95 -4.72 1.58
N LYS A 145 -19.22 -4.30 1.70
CA LYS A 145 -20.03 -3.89 0.56
C LYS A 145 -19.50 -2.59 -0.05
N LEU A 146 -19.36 -2.60 -1.37
CA LEU A 146 -19.05 -1.42 -2.17
C LEU A 146 -20.31 -0.87 -2.86
N THR A 147 -20.41 0.45 -2.91
CA THR A 147 -21.45 1.16 -3.67
C THR A 147 -20.79 2.26 -4.47
N THR A 148 -20.95 2.25 -5.79
CA THR A 148 -20.45 3.33 -6.64
C THR A 148 -21.20 4.62 -6.37
N LEU A 149 -20.47 5.66 -5.97
CA LEU A 149 -21.01 7.01 -5.79
C LEU A 149 -20.92 7.82 -7.09
N HIS A 150 -19.82 7.69 -7.81
CA HIS A 150 -19.57 8.42 -9.05
C HIS A 150 -18.56 7.69 -9.96
N MET A 151 -18.69 7.89 -11.26
CA MET A 151 -17.72 7.47 -12.28
C MET A 151 -17.41 8.68 -13.15
N GLU A 152 -16.13 8.98 -13.31
CA GLU A 152 -15.63 10.05 -14.19
C GLU A 152 -14.83 9.43 -15.34
N THR A 153 -14.99 9.99 -16.54
CA THR A 153 -14.24 9.62 -17.74
C THR A 153 -13.67 10.88 -18.39
N ALA A 154 -12.37 10.85 -18.70
CA ALA A 154 -11.64 11.95 -19.32
C ALA A 154 -11.51 11.82 -20.85
#